data_AF-A0A1I1ZAZ4-F1
#
_entry.id   AF-A0A1I1ZAZ4-F1
#
_cell.length_a   1.000
_cell.length_b   1.000
_cell.length_c   1.000
_cell.angle_alpha   90.00
_cell.angle_beta   90.00
_cell.angle_gamma   90.00
#
_symmetry.space_group_name_H-M   'P 1'
#
loop_
_entity.id
_entity.type
_entity.pdbx_description
1 polymer ?
#
loop_
_entity_poly.entity_id
_entity_poly.type
_entity_poly.pdbx_seq_one_letter_code
_entity_poly.pdbx_strand_id
1 'polypeptide(L)'
;MFSAIAFDMLDPVTLIVFAALGGLSFIAVTVAVFKAVQFARLGVGQRKAAEAVLDAWLSDRQDEALRLVAPRRSVLARTLQAVFSALHARPDQPAFAEELGRQTALVELAAMEERMRLLEMVVQAAPMLGLLGTVVGMIEAFSVLSAAGGAVDSAALAGGIWVALTTTAAGLTIALVTYFAASWFEARIDTERTLIEAAISAAIHGRVDASARLG
;
A
#
# COMPACT_ATOMS: atom_id res chain seq x y z
N MET A 1 -39.94 3.80 -9.16
CA MET A 1 -40.66 3.89 -7.87
C MET A 1 -39.74 3.62 -6.67
N PHE A 2 -38.85 2.60 -6.71
CA PHE A 2 -37.85 2.36 -5.66
C PHE A 2 -36.79 3.48 -5.50
N SER A 3 -36.45 4.20 -6.57
CA SER A 3 -35.44 5.28 -6.49
C SER A 3 -35.97 6.61 -5.94
N ALA A 4 -37.28 6.84 -5.93
CA ALA A 4 -37.88 8.08 -5.43
C ALA A 4 -38.05 8.03 -3.90
N ILE A 5 -38.42 6.88 -3.35
CA ILE A 5 -38.58 6.67 -1.90
C ILE A 5 -37.22 6.66 -1.18
N ALA A 6 -36.16 6.18 -1.84
CA ALA A 6 -34.82 6.14 -1.26
C ALA A 6 -34.14 7.51 -1.16
N PHE A 7 -34.53 8.50 -1.99
CA PHE A 7 -33.95 9.84 -1.97
C PHE A 7 -34.70 10.82 -1.05
N ASP A 8 -36.01 10.65 -0.86
CA ASP A 8 -36.82 11.50 0.05
C ASP A 8 -36.65 11.13 1.54
N MET A 9 -36.00 10.00 1.86
CA MET A 9 -35.67 9.58 3.24
C MET A 9 -34.16 9.64 3.54
N LEU A 10 -33.36 10.34 2.73
CA LEU A 10 -31.97 10.61 3.10
C LEU A 10 -31.96 11.81 4.03
N ASP A 11 -32.12 11.53 5.32
CA ASP A 11 -31.81 12.49 6.36
C ASP A 11 -30.41 13.10 6.10
N PRO A 12 -30.20 14.41 6.37
CA PRO A 12 -28.95 15.10 6.07
C PRO A 12 -27.71 14.38 6.60
N VAL A 13 -27.85 13.66 7.72
CA VAL A 13 -26.78 12.89 8.35
C VAL A 13 -26.37 11.69 7.51
N THR A 14 -27.33 10.96 6.94
CA THR A 14 -27.04 9.80 6.06
C THR A 14 -26.29 10.24 4.81
N LEU A 15 -26.67 11.38 4.23
CA LEU A 15 -25.97 11.95 3.08
C LEU A 15 -24.52 12.32 3.42
N ILE A 16 -24.28 12.87 4.62
CA ILE A 16 -22.93 13.16 5.12
C ILE A 16 -22.10 11.88 5.25
N VAL A 17 -22.68 10.78 5.76
CA VAL A 17 -21.96 9.49 5.90
C VAL A 17 -21.59 8.93 4.54
N PHE A 18 -22.52 8.89 3.57
CA PHE A 18 -22.21 8.43 2.21
C PHE A 18 -21.20 9.34 1.50
N ALA A 19 -21.28 10.66 1.68
CA ALA A 19 -20.30 11.60 1.14
C ALA A 19 -18.90 11.36 1.75
N ALA A 20 -18.82 11.12 3.05
CA ALA A 20 -17.56 10.79 3.73
C ALA A 20 -16.97 9.46 3.24
N LEU A 21 -17.81 8.41 3.09
CA LEU A 21 -17.40 7.12 2.50
C LEU A 21 -16.93 7.29 1.06
N GLY A 22 -17.63 8.08 0.25
CA GLY A 22 -17.23 8.44 -1.11
C GLY A 22 -15.88 9.15 -1.13
N GLY A 23 -15.63 10.07 -0.20
CA GLY A 23 -14.34 10.74 -0.02
C GLY A 23 -13.20 9.77 0.31
N LEU A 24 -13.42 8.85 1.26
CA LEU A 24 -12.42 7.81 1.57
C LEU A 24 -12.15 6.89 0.38
N SER A 25 -13.19 6.49 -0.35
CA SER A 25 -13.05 5.68 -1.56
C SER A 25 -12.22 6.41 -2.64
N PHE A 26 -12.49 7.70 -2.86
CA PHE A 26 -11.74 8.51 -3.80
C PHE A 26 -10.26 8.65 -3.41
N ILE A 27 -9.97 8.87 -2.13
CA ILE A 27 -8.60 8.91 -1.59
C ILE A 27 -7.91 7.56 -1.82
N ALA A 28 -8.56 6.44 -1.47
CA ALA A 28 -8.00 5.11 -1.63
C ALA A 28 -7.65 4.80 -3.09
N VAL A 29 -8.57 5.05 -4.02
CA VAL A 29 -8.35 4.83 -5.46
C VAL A 29 -7.21 5.71 -5.96
N THR A 30 -7.21 7.00 -5.61
CA THR A 30 -6.18 7.94 -6.04
C THR A 30 -4.79 7.52 -5.56
N VAL A 31 -4.67 7.14 -4.27
CA VAL A 31 -3.41 6.67 -3.71
C VAL A 31 -3.02 5.34 -4.34
N ALA A 32 -3.93 4.37 -4.48
CA ALA A 32 -3.63 3.08 -5.09
C ALA A 32 -3.11 3.22 -6.53
N VAL A 33 -3.73 4.07 -7.36
CA VAL A 33 -3.26 4.36 -8.73
C VAL A 33 -1.90 5.04 -8.69
N PHE A 34 -1.71 6.05 -7.82
CA PHE A 34 -0.42 6.71 -7.66
C PHE A 34 0.69 5.70 -7.30
N LYS A 35 0.44 4.79 -6.35
CA LYS A 35 1.38 3.76 -5.92
C LYS A 35 1.68 2.75 -7.02
N ALA A 36 0.67 2.32 -7.78
CA ALA A 36 0.87 1.43 -8.93
C ALA A 36 1.79 2.06 -9.99
N VAL A 37 1.56 3.34 -10.33
CA VAL A 37 2.42 4.09 -11.26
C VAL A 37 3.82 4.31 -10.67
N GLN A 38 3.91 4.64 -9.38
CA GLN A 38 5.18 4.83 -8.67
C GLN A 38 6.03 3.55 -8.74
N PHE A 39 5.45 2.39 -8.44
CA PHE A 39 6.17 1.10 -8.42
C PHE A 39 6.60 0.68 -9.82
N ALA A 40 5.73 0.91 -10.82
CA ALA A 40 6.09 0.69 -12.22
C ALA A 40 7.27 1.58 -12.65
N ARG A 41 7.28 2.86 -12.27
CA ARG A 41 8.37 3.81 -12.58
C ARG A 41 9.67 3.51 -11.83
N LEU A 42 9.58 3.05 -10.60
CA LEU A 42 10.71 2.63 -9.77
C LEU A 42 11.27 1.27 -10.15
N GLY A 43 10.70 0.59 -11.16
CA GLY A 43 11.19 -0.70 -11.64
C GLY A 43 11.12 -1.79 -10.57
N VAL A 44 10.17 -1.67 -9.65
CA VAL A 44 9.95 -2.59 -8.52
C VAL A 44 9.51 -3.93 -9.11
N GLY A 45 10.46 -4.82 -9.37
CA GLY A 45 10.17 -6.13 -9.98
C GLY A 45 11.37 -6.76 -10.66
N GLN A 46 12.38 -5.94 -10.93
CA GLN A 46 13.46 -6.29 -11.85
C GLN A 46 14.57 -7.12 -11.20
N ARG A 47 14.20 -8.23 -10.53
CA ARG A 47 15.15 -9.13 -9.85
C ARG A 47 16.24 -9.62 -10.79
N LYS A 48 15.86 -10.14 -11.96
CA LYS A 48 16.79 -10.63 -13.00
C LYS A 48 17.79 -9.57 -13.45
N ALA A 49 17.36 -8.31 -13.49
CA ALA A 49 18.21 -7.20 -13.90
C ALA A 49 19.31 -6.93 -12.86
N ALA A 50 18.96 -7.00 -11.58
CA ALA A 50 19.92 -6.84 -10.49
C ALA A 50 20.81 -8.06 -10.29
N GLU A 51 20.27 -9.26 -10.47
CA GLU A 51 21.06 -10.51 -10.47
C GLU A 51 22.13 -10.47 -11.55
N ALA A 52 21.80 -10.06 -12.78
CA ALA A 52 22.77 -9.93 -13.87
C ALA A 52 23.87 -8.90 -13.57
N VAL A 53 23.52 -7.81 -12.89
CA VAL A 53 24.49 -6.79 -12.43
C VAL A 53 25.42 -7.37 -11.37
N LEU A 54 24.86 -8.07 -10.38
CA LEU A 54 25.62 -8.68 -9.30
C LEU A 54 26.53 -9.80 -9.83
N ASP A 55 26.07 -10.58 -10.81
CA ASP A 55 26.85 -11.63 -11.47
C ASP A 55 28.05 -11.05 -12.23
N ALA A 56 27.87 -9.94 -12.94
CA ALA A 56 28.97 -9.23 -13.58
C ALA A 56 29.99 -8.72 -12.56
N TRP A 57 29.52 -8.16 -11.43
CA TRP A 57 30.38 -7.69 -10.35
C TRP A 57 31.20 -8.82 -9.72
N LEU A 58 30.55 -9.94 -9.37
CA LEU A 58 31.19 -11.09 -8.76
C LEU A 58 32.13 -11.86 -9.70
N SER A 59 31.96 -11.70 -11.02
CA SER A 59 32.84 -12.29 -12.04
C SER A 59 34.07 -11.41 -12.33
N ASP A 60 34.40 -10.44 -11.48
CA ASP A 60 35.47 -9.45 -11.65
C ASP A 60 35.33 -8.57 -12.92
N ARG A 61 34.13 -8.52 -13.51
CA ARG A 61 33.80 -7.66 -14.66
C ARG A 61 33.21 -6.34 -14.19
N GLN A 62 33.96 -5.60 -13.38
CA GLN A 62 33.50 -4.39 -12.69
C GLN A 62 33.02 -3.30 -13.67
N ASP A 63 33.74 -3.10 -14.78
CA ASP A 63 33.35 -2.14 -15.83
C ASP A 63 32.00 -2.50 -16.48
N GLU A 64 31.73 -3.79 -16.65
CA GLU A 64 30.46 -4.28 -17.19
C GLU A 64 29.34 -4.09 -16.17
N ALA A 65 29.57 -4.39 -14.89
CA ALA A 65 28.61 -4.17 -13.82
C ALA A 65 28.19 -2.70 -13.72
N LEU A 66 29.15 -1.76 -13.76
CA LEU A 66 28.88 -0.32 -13.73
C LEU A 66 28.08 0.14 -14.96
N ARG A 67 28.40 -0.40 -16.16
CA ARG A 67 27.63 -0.12 -17.39
C ARG A 67 26.23 -0.68 -17.37
N LEU A 68 26.01 -1.85 -16.77
CA LEU A 68 24.69 -2.48 -16.64
C LEU A 68 23.80 -1.75 -15.63
N VAL A 69 24.41 -1.11 -14.63
CA VAL A 69 23.72 -0.30 -13.60
C VAL A 69 23.35 1.10 -14.11
N ALA A 70 24.26 1.78 -14.82
CA ALA A 70 24.11 3.19 -15.21
C ALA A 70 22.79 3.56 -15.95
N PRO A 71 22.22 2.73 -16.84
CA PRO A 71 20.97 3.06 -17.52
C PRO A 71 19.70 2.64 -16.74
N ARG A 72 19.80 1.93 -15.62
CA ARG A 72 18.65 1.30 -14.96
C ARG A 72 18.12 2.13 -13.78
N ARG A 73 16.82 2.42 -13.84
CA ARG A 73 16.07 3.20 -12.83
C ARG A 73 15.51 2.36 -11.68
N SER A 74 15.91 1.10 -11.52
CA SER A 74 15.39 0.30 -10.40
C SER A 74 15.99 0.73 -9.07
N VAL A 75 15.22 0.61 -7.99
CA VAL A 75 15.70 0.85 -6.61
C VAL A 75 16.95 0.02 -6.34
N LEU A 76 16.90 -1.27 -6.63
CA LEU A 76 18.01 -2.19 -6.44
C LEU A 76 19.27 -1.80 -7.24
N ALA A 77 19.11 -1.30 -8.47
CA ALA A 77 20.24 -0.83 -9.27
C ALA A 77 20.89 0.42 -8.67
N ARG A 78 20.11 1.38 -8.16
CA ARG A 78 20.65 2.58 -7.50
C ARG A 78 21.41 2.23 -6.22
N THR A 79 20.88 1.31 -5.41
CA THR A 79 21.58 0.87 -4.20
C THR A 79 22.88 0.13 -4.54
N LEU A 80 22.86 -0.77 -5.53
CA LEU A 80 24.08 -1.42 -6.01
C LEU A 80 25.09 -0.43 -6.59
N GLN A 81 24.63 0.61 -7.29
CA GLN A 81 25.49 1.68 -7.79
C GLN A 81 26.24 2.37 -6.65
N ALA A 82 25.54 2.69 -5.56
CA ALA A 82 26.13 3.33 -4.39
C ALA A 82 27.20 2.42 -3.75
N VAL A 83 26.89 1.13 -3.59
CA VAL A 83 27.85 0.14 -3.05
C VAL A 83 29.08 0.02 -3.96
N PHE A 84 28.90 -0.20 -5.26
CA PHE A 84 30.02 -0.35 -6.20
C PHE A 84 30.89 0.90 -6.28
N SER A 85 30.26 2.09 -6.30
CA SER A 85 31.00 3.36 -6.32
C SER A 85 31.82 3.55 -5.04
N ALA A 86 31.29 3.14 -3.88
CA ALA A 86 32.03 3.19 -2.62
C ALA A 86 33.18 2.19 -2.58
N LEU A 87 32.98 0.95 -3.04
CA LEU A 87 34.03 -0.06 -3.12
C LEU A 87 35.14 0.36 -4.09
N HIS A 88 34.80 0.99 -5.21
CA HIS A 88 35.79 1.48 -6.17
C HIS A 88 36.58 2.68 -5.62
N ALA A 89 35.92 3.60 -4.89
CA ALA A 89 36.58 4.76 -4.30
C ALA A 89 37.42 4.43 -3.06
N ARG A 90 37.03 3.40 -2.28
CA ARG A 90 37.72 2.96 -1.05
C ARG A 90 37.70 1.43 -0.92
N PRO A 91 38.55 0.70 -1.69
CA PRO A 91 38.56 -0.76 -1.69
C PRO A 91 38.83 -1.39 -0.32
N ASP A 92 39.66 -0.73 0.50
CA ASP A 92 40.05 -1.22 1.82
C ASP A 92 39.01 -0.98 2.92
N GLN A 93 37.87 -0.37 2.60
CA GLN A 93 36.82 -0.01 3.58
C GLN A 93 35.45 -0.58 3.19
N PRO A 94 35.25 -1.91 3.20
CA PRO A 94 33.97 -2.53 2.86
C PRO A 94 32.82 -2.06 3.76
N ALA A 95 33.10 -1.77 5.03
CA ALA A 95 32.11 -1.21 5.97
C ALA A 95 31.56 0.16 5.52
N PHE A 96 32.36 0.96 4.83
CA PHE A 96 31.89 2.24 4.28
C PHE A 96 30.92 2.02 3.12
N ALA A 97 31.19 1.03 2.26
CA ALA A 97 30.30 0.67 1.17
C ALA A 97 28.97 0.08 1.67
N GLU A 98 29.02 -0.75 2.72
CA GLU A 98 27.84 -1.29 3.38
C GLU A 98 26.95 -0.18 3.94
N GLU A 99 27.52 0.75 4.71
CA GLU A 99 26.76 1.84 5.30
C GLU A 99 26.18 2.78 4.23
N LEU A 100 26.92 3.09 3.16
CA LEU A 100 26.38 3.89 2.06
C LEU A 100 25.26 3.17 1.31
N GLY A 101 25.40 1.86 1.09
CA GLY A 101 24.35 1.01 0.51
C GLY A 101 23.10 1.02 1.39
N ARG A 102 23.26 0.86 2.70
CA ARG A 102 22.16 0.88 3.67
C ARG A 102 21.48 2.24 3.74
N GLN A 103 22.23 3.34 3.75
CA GLN A 103 21.67 4.69 3.70
C GLN A 103 20.87 4.94 2.42
N THR A 104 21.40 4.50 1.27
CA THR A 104 20.68 4.59 0.00
C THR A 104 19.40 3.75 0.05
N ALA A 105 19.47 2.51 0.54
CA ALA A 105 18.32 1.64 0.72
C ALA A 105 17.23 2.29 1.59
N LEU A 106 17.60 2.93 2.70
CA LEU A 106 16.66 3.61 3.59
C LEU A 106 15.90 4.74 2.87
N VAL A 107 16.59 5.56 2.09
CA VAL A 107 15.95 6.65 1.33
C VAL A 107 14.98 6.09 0.29
N GLU A 108 15.38 5.04 -0.43
CA GLU A 108 14.56 4.42 -1.46
C GLU A 108 13.34 3.69 -0.90
N LEU A 109 13.51 2.94 0.19
CA LEU A 109 12.42 2.25 0.88
C LEU A 109 11.45 3.25 1.51
N ALA A 110 11.94 4.34 2.11
CA ALA A 110 11.08 5.40 2.62
C ALA A 110 10.23 6.04 1.51
N ALA A 111 10.80 6.25 0.32
CA ALA A 111 10.04 6.72 -0.84
C ALA A 111 8.98 5.69 -1.31
N MET A 112 9.28 4.40 -1.20
CA MET A 112 8.33 3.31 -1.48
C MET A 112 7.26 3.15 -0.38
N GLU A 113 7.52 3.55 0.86
CA GLU A 113 6.55 3.52 1.96
C GLU A 113 5.66 4.78 1.98
N GLU A 114 6.06 5.85 1.29
CA GLU A 114 5.31 7.09 1.24
C GLU A 114 3.83 6.85 0.85
N ARG A 115 2.91 7.46 1.61
CA ARG A 115 1.45 7.39 1.39
C ARG A 115 0.79 6.03 1.66
N MET A 116 1.53 4.99 2.05
CA MET A 116 0.94 3.72 2.49
C MET A 116 0.00 3.91 3.69
N ARG A 117 0.40 4.77 4.64
CA ARG A 117 -0.40 5.13 5.81
C ARG A 117 -1.78 5.68 5.47
N LEU A 118 -1.98 6.30 4.30
CA LEU A 118 -3.30 6.76 3.87
C LEU A 118 -4.22 5.59 3.48
N LEU A 119 -3.69 4.55 2.82
CA LEU A 119 -4.45 3.35 2.51
C LEU A 119 -4.84 2.63 3.81
N GLU A 120 -3.90 2.47 4.73
CA GLU A 120 -4.17 1.89 6.06
C GLU A 120 -5.21 2.68 6.85
N MET A 121 -5.18 4.00 6.78
CA MET A 121 -6.18 4.87 7.39
C MET A 121 -7.56 4.59 6.81
N VAL A 122 -7.70 4.46 5.48
CA VAL A 122 -8.99 4.16 4.84
C VAL A 122 -9.49 2.77 5.24
N VAL A 123 -8.62 1.76 5.31
CA VAL A 123 -8.96 0.40 5.75
C VAL A 123 -9.60 0.42 7.15
N GLN A 124 -9.09 1.25 8.06
CA GLN A 124 -9.61 1.35 9.42
C GLN A 124 -10.81 2.29 9.53
N ALA A 125 -10.80 3.43 8.82
CA ALA A 125 -11.82 4.47 8.95
C ALA A 125 -13.13 4.12 8.22
N ALA A 126 -13.09 3.48 7.06
CA ALA A 126 -14.29 3.19 6.27
C ALA A 126 -15.30 2.28 6.99
N PRO A 127 -14.89 1.17 7.68
CA PRO A 127 -15.80 0.36 8.47
C PRO A 127 -16.39 1.12 9.66
N MET A 128 -15.58 1.94 10.34
CA MET A 128 -16.03 2.74 11.47
C MET A 128 -17.08 3.78 11.06
N LEU A 129 -16.90 4.42 9.89
CA LEU A 129 -17.92 5.30 9.31
C LEU A 129 -19.19 4.55 8.90
N GLY A 130 -19.06 3.35 8.35
CA GLY A 130 -20.21 2.49 8.04
C GLY A 130 -21.00 2.07 9.29
N LEU A 131 -20.30 1.76 10.37
CA LEU A 131 -20.91 1.47 11.68
C LEU A 131 -21.56 2.72 12.29
N LEU A 132 -20.95 3.90 12.14
CA LEU A 132 -21.57 5.15 12.56
C LEU A 132 -22.90 5.37 11.80
N GLY A 133 -22.92 5.09 10.50
CA GLY A 133 -24.13 5.15 9.69
C GLY A 133 -25.26 4.23 10.18
N THR A 134 -24.94 3.01 10.65
CA THR A 134 -25.97 2.14 11.24
C THR A 134 -26.51 2.68 12.56
N VAL A 135 -25.63 3.18 13.43
CA VAL A 135 -26.06 3.76 14.71
C VAL A 135 -27.01 4.93 14.46
N VAL A 136 -26.64 5.85 13.55
CA VAL A 136 -27.49 7.00 13.19
C VAL A 136 -28.82 6.54 12.60
N GLY A 137 -28.82 5.64 11.61
CA GLY A 137 -30.05 5.19 10.96
C GLY A 137 -31.00 4.45 11.92
N MET A 138 -30.46 3.71 12.90
CA MET A 138 -31.27 3.10 13.95
C MET A 138 -31.85 4.14 14.92
N ILE A 139 -31.10 5.18 15.29
CA ILE A 139 -31.61 6.27 16.13
C ILE A 139 -32.78 6.98 15.44
N GLU A 140 -32.64 7.25 14.16
CA GLU A 140 -33.68 7.88 13.34
C GLU A 140 -34.93 6.99 13.24
N ALA A 141 -34.76 5.71 12.91
CA ALA A 141 -35.85 4.74 12.79
C ALA A 141 -36.67 4.61 14.09
N PHE A 142 -36.00 4.59 15.26
CA PHE A 142 -36.68 4.58 16.55
C PHE A 142 -37.33 5.92 16.92
N SER A 143 -36.77 7.05 16.47
CA SER A 143 -37.37 8.37 16.71
C SER A 143 -38.72 8.52 16.00
N VAL A 144 -38.82 8.03 14.76
CA VAL A 144 -40.06 8.01 13.98
C VAL A 144 -41.12 7.12 14.65
N LEU A 145 -40.72 5.93 15.13
CA LEU A 145 -41.62 5.02 15.83
C LEU A 145 -42.17 5.63 17.13
N SER A 146 -41.33 6.35 17.89
CA SER A 146 -41.75 7.05 19.10
C SER A 146 -42.73 8.18 18.79
N ALA A 147 -42.45 8.97 17.75
CA ALA A 147 -43.32 10.08 17.33
C ALA A 147 -44.70 9.61 16.82
N ALA A 148 -44.78 8.40 16.24
CA ALA A 148 -46.02 7.79 15.78
C ALA A 148 -46.93 7.26 16.93
N GLY A 149 -46.57 7.49 18.19
CA GLY A 149 -47.38 7.09 19.35
C GLY A 149 -47.55 5.58 19.50
N GLY A 150 -46.61 4.79 18.96
CA GLY A 150 -46.63 3.32 19.00
C GLY A 150 -47.42 2.63 17.88
N ALA A 151 -48.05 3.38 16.97
CA ALA A 151 -48.55 2.82 15.72
C ALA A 151 -47.35 2.49 14.82
N VAL A 152 -47.07 1.19 14.63
CA VAL A 152 -45.92 0.74 13.85
C VAL A 152 -46.22 0.94 12.36
N ASP A 153 -45.68 1.99 11.77
CA ASP A 153 -45.46 2.03 10.33
C ASP A 153 -44.24 1.16 10.00
N SER A 154 -44.52 -0.12 9.72
CA SER A 154 -43.50 -1.11 9.40
C SER A 154 -42.71 -0.78 8.14
N ALA A 155 -43.28 0.02 7.21
CA ALA A 155 -42.60 0.43 5.99
C ALA A 155 -41.54 1.50 6.29
N ALA A 156 -41.85 2.49 7.13
CA ALA A 156 -40.92 3.52 7.55
C ALA A 156 -39.75 2.94 8.36
N LEU A 157 -40.04 2.03 9.30
CA LEU A 157 -39.01 1.34 10.10
C LEU A 157 -38.06 0.52 9.21
N ALA A 158 -38.61 -0.22 8.25
CA ALA A 158 -37.81 -1.02 7.30
C ALA A 158 -36.90 -0.13 6.43
N GLY A 159 -37.35 1.07 6.07
CA GLY A 159 -36.55 2.07 5.34
C GLY A 159 -35.29 2.49 6.10
N GLY A 160 -35.43 2.89 7.36
CA GLY A 160 -34.29 3.30 8.21
C GLY A 160 -33.27 2.17 8.43
N ILE A 161 -33.76 0.94 8.65
CA ILE A 161 -32.89 -0.24 8.79
C ILE A 161 -32.16 -0.56 7.48
N TRP A 162 -32.84 -0.46 6.34
CA TRP A 162 -32.22 -0.67 5.03
C TRP A 162 -31.08 0.32 4.77
N VAL A 163 -31.32 1.61 5.05
CA VAL A 163 -30.31 2.67 4.93
C VAL A 163 -29.12 2.37 5.84
N ALA A 164 -29.39 2.06 7.11
CA ALA A 164 -28.37 1.67 8.08
C ALA A 164 -27.49 0.53 7.54
N LEU A 165 -28.08 -0.61 7.18
CA LEU A 165 -27.33 -1.78 6.70
C LEU A 165 -26.52 -1.48 5.43
N THR A 166 -27.08 -0.67 4.52
CA THR A 166 -26.41 -0.29 3.27
C THR A 166 -25.15 0.54 3.53
N THR A 167 -25.16 1.46 4.51
CA THR A 167 -23.97 2.25 4.87
C THR A 167 -22.83 1.38 5.42
N THR A 168 -23.15 0.39 6.25
CA THR A 168 -22.16 -0.57 6.75
C THR A 168 -21.60 -1.44 5.63
N ALA A 169 -22.47 -1.97 4.76
CA ALA A 169 -22.02 -2.77 3.62
C ALA A 169 -21.09 -1.97 2.70
N ALA A 170 -21.39 -0.69 2.44
CA ALA A 170 -20.54 0.20 1.65
C ALA A 170 -19.18 0.43 2.33
N GLY A 171 -19.16 0.76 3.63
CA GLY A 171 -17.93 0.97 4.40
C GLY A 171 -17.02 -0.26 4.42
N LEU A 172 -17.58 -1.46 4.64
CA LEU A 172 -16.85 -2.72 4.61
C LEU A 172 -16.30 -3.04 3.21
N THR A 173 -17.07 -2.77 2.16
CA THR A 173 -16.63 -3.01 0.78
C THR A 173 -15.42 -2.15 0.44
N ILE A 174 -15.46 -0.85 0.77
CA ILE A 174 -14.34 0.07 0.54
C ILE A 174 -13.10 -0.39 1.31
N ALA A 175 -13.27 -0.77 2.58
CA ALA A 175 -12.19 -1.23 3.43
C ALA A 175 -11.53 -2.50 2.88
N LEU A 176 -12.33 -3.48 2.45
CA LEU A 176 -11.85 -4.76 1.95
C LEU A 176 -11.02 -4.59 0.67
N VAL A 177 -11.52 -3.81 -0.29
CA VAL A 177 -10.79 -3.53 -1.53
C VAL A 177 -9.48 -2.78 -1.24
N THR A 178 -9.54 -1.78 -0.36
CA THR A 178 -8.35 -1.01 0.02
C THR A 178 -7.32 -1.86 0.76
N TYR A 179 -7.77 -2.80 1.60
CA TYR A 179 -6.92 -3.73 2.33
C TYR A 179 -6.12 -4.62 1.40
N PHE A 180 -6.76 -5.24 0.39
CA PHE A 180 -6.05 -6.07 -0.58
C PHE A 180 -5.02 -5.26 -1.38
N ALA A 181 -5.36 -4.03 -1.77
CA ALA A 181 -4.41 -3.15 -2.45
C ALA A 181 -3.22 -2.80 -1.54
N ALA A 182 -3.48 -2.36 -0.31
CA ALA A 182 -2.44 -2.00 0.66
C ALA A 182 -1.50 -3.18 0.95
N SER A 183 -2.07 -4.35 1.25
CA SER A 183 -1.32 -5.57 1.54
C SER A 183 -0.45 -6.01 0.35
N TRP A 184 -0.94 -5.85 -0.89
CA TRP A 184 -0.15 -6.14 -2.08
C TRP A 184 1.06 -5.19 -2.22
N PHE A 185 0.87 -3.90 -1.99
CA PHE A 185 1.98 -2.92 -2.01
C PHE A 185 2.98 -3.19 -0.90
N GLU A 186 2.53 -3.46 0.32
CA GLU A 186 3.36 -3.78 1.48
C GLU A 186 4.22 -5.02 1.24
N ALA A 187 3.60 -6.13 0.81
CA ALA A 187 4.33 -7.36 0.47
C ALA A 187 5.40 -7.13 -0.61
N ARG A 188 5.14 -6.19 -1.53
CA ARG A 188 6.10 -5.83 -2.57
C ARG A 188 7.23 -4.95 -2.03
N ILE A 189 7.00 -4.07 -1.06
CA ILE A 189 8.04 -3.30 -0.38
C ILE A 189 8.95 -4.23 0.42
N ASP A 190 8.39 -5.13 1.21
CA ASP A 190 9.14 -6.09 2.03
C ASP A 190 10.04 -6.98 1.17
N THR A 191 9.47 -7.49 0.07
CA THR A 191 10.23 -8.22 -0.92
C THR A 191 11.42 -7.43 -1.46
N GLU A 192 11.23 -6.14 -1.77
CA GLU A 192 12.31 -5.29 -2.28
C GLU A 192 13.37 -5.05 -1.21
N ARG A 193 12.96 -4.80 0.04
CA ARG A 193 13.87 -4.63 1.19
C ARG A 193 14.80 -5.84 1.35
N THR A 194 14.24 -7.06 1.38
CA THR A 194 15.04 -8.28 1.50
C THR A 194 16.01 -8.44 0.34
N LEU A 195 15.59 -8.11 -0.89
CA LEU A 195 16.47 -8.20 -2.06
C LEU A 195 17.62 -7.18 -2.00
N ILE A 196 17.34 -5.97 -1.53
CA ILE A 196 18.37 -4.94 -1.36
C ILE A 196 19.40 -5.38 -0.33
N GLU A 197 18.97 -5.86 0.83
CA GLU A 197 19.87 -6.35 1.89
C GLU A 197 20.73 -7.53 1.40
N ALA A 198 20.11 -8.50 0.72
CA ALA A 198 20.82 -9.64 0.14
C ALA A 198 21.83 -9.18 -0.92
N ALA A 199 21.49 -8.20 -1.75
CA ALA A 199 22.36 -7.69 -2.80
C ALA A 199 23.54 -6.88 -2.26
N ILE A 200 23.34 -6.06 -1.21
CA ILE A 200 24.42 -5.35 -0.51
C ILE A 200 25.40 -6.37 0.07
N SER A 201 24.88 -7.35 0.81
CA SER A 201 25.70 -8.40 1.44
C SER A 201 26.49 -9.19 0.38
N ALA A 202 25.82 -9.61 -0.70
CA ALA A 202 26.47 -10.36 -1.76
C ALA A 202 27.52 -9.54 -2.53
N ALA A 203 27.31 -8.24 -2.72
CA ALA A 203 28.27 -7.36 -3.40
C ALA A 203 29.58 -7.19 -2.63
N ILE A 204 29.53 -7.28 -1.28
CA ILE A 204 30.67 -7.04 -0.40
C ILE A 204 31.35 -8.34 0.02
N HIS A 205 30.56 -9.36 0.37
CA HIS A 205 31.07 -10.61 0.93
C HIS A 205 31.05 -11.80 -0.04
N GLY A 206 30.52 -11.60 -1.26
CA GLY A 206 30.22 -12.70 -2.18
C GLY A 206 28.87 -13.36 -1.87
N ARG A 207 28.37 -14.17 -2.81
CA ARG A 207 27.13 -14.92 -2.61
C ARG A 207 27.34 -15.95 -1.50
N VAL A 208 26.47 -15.92 -0.49
CA VAL A 208 26.33 -17.04 0.44
C VAL A 208 25.62 -18.15 -0.31
N ASP A 209 26.39 -19.00 -0.98
CA ASP A 209 25.87 -20.19 -1.64
C ASP A 209 25.21 -21.10 -0.61
N ALA A 210 23.88 -21.19 -0.65
CA ALA A 210 23.13 -22.19 0.11
C ALA A 210 23.50 -23.64 -0.31
N SER A 211 24.16 -23.82 -1.45
CA SER A 211 24.69 -25.09 -1.94
C SER A 211 25.90 -25.60 -1.16
N ALA A 212 26.56 -24.78 -0.32
CA ALA A 212 27.69 -25.21 0.51
C ALA A 212 27.28 -26.00 1.78
N ARG A 213 25.98 -26.13 2.08
CA ARG A 213 25.48 -26.84 3.28
C ARG A 213 24.97 -28.27 3.02
N LEU A 214 25.10 -28.78 1.79
CA LEU A 214 24.62 -30.11 1.41
C LEU A 214 25.72 -31.02 0.81
N GLY A 215 26.99 -30.72 1.11
CA GLY A 215 28.14 -31.57 0.77
C GLY A 215 28.62 -32.38 1.96
#